data_AF-A0A963SEE5-F1
#
_entry.id   AF-A0A963SEE5-F1
#
_cell.length_a   1.000
_cell.length_b   1.000
_cell.length_c   1.000
_cell.angle_alpha   90.00
_cell.angle_beta   90.00
_cell.angle_gamma   90.00
#
_symmetry.space_group_name_H-M   'P 1'
#
loop_
_entity.id
_entity.type
_entity.pdbx_description
1 polymer ?
#
loop_
_entity_poly.entity_id
_entity_poly.type
_entity_poly.pdbx_seq_one_letter_code
_entity_poly.pdbx_strand_id
1 'polypeptide(L)'
;LGYPVNVISGVGTAADGNYEDLAQLINESERGRQLIRLIRASNALASIKTVAAFGELFNSAYWASRPYRGTETHLSDACEVLAEYLTKDDRTGVFRRLASRLRVDALKLHRLLDLVPDETPLDGRENVRRQIGVLQALRLALLQHMFIKAVSVPAFSRANDISRDDVLEMVFTLRIDDALAQLRRAYPTSFPQPGDFAVDEPSDYPDGDNEGYTAIRRDYIDPLERAYGLSLRIGTAIANEFGAHG
;
A
#
# COMPACT_ATOMS: atom_id res chain seq x y z
N LEU A 1 -4.45 6.37 -0.06
CA LEU A 1 -4.82 5.71 1.21
C LEU A 1 -6.31 5.87 1.59
N GLY A 2 -7.18 6.29 0.66
CA GLY A 2 -8.63 6.36 0.90
C GLY A 2 -9.13 7.57 1.69
N TYR A 3 -8.24 8.42 2.22
CA TYR A 3 -8.59 9.67 2.92
C TYR A 3 -7.75 10.83 2.37
N PRO A 4 -8.34 11.86 1.72
CA PRO A 4 -7.63 13.02 1.17
C PRO A 4 -7.07 13.96 2.24
N VAL A 5 -6.02 13.52 2.96
CA VAL A 5 -5.43 14.27 4.07
C VAL A 5 -5.02 15.71 3.70
N ASN A 6 -4.55 15.93 2.48
CA ASN A 6 -4.15 17.24 1.97
C ASN A 6 -5.32 18.20 1.72
N VAL A 7 -6.56 17.72 1.72
CA VAL A 7 -7.75 18.55 1.46
C VAL A 7 -8.58 18.75 2.73
N ILE A 8 -8.83 17.68 3.49
CA ILE A 8 -9.83 17.70 4.58
C ILE A 8 -9.23 17.64 5.99
N SER A 9 -7.97 17.22 6.13
CA SER A 9 -7.35 17.10 7.46
C SER A 9 -7.07 18.48 8.07
N GLY A 10 -7.38 18.64 9.35
CA GLY A 10 -7.09 19.84 10.15
C GLY A 10 -8.21 20.89 10.12
N VAL A 11 -9.16 20.79 9.18
CA VAL A 11 -10.30 21.72 9.10
C VAL A 11 -11.16 21.63 10.35
N GLY A 12 -11.49 20.41 10.79
CA GLY A 12 -12.28 20.22 12.00
C GLY A 12 -11.57 20.73 13.24
N THR A 13 -10.27 20.50 13.34
CA THR A 13 -9.44 21.01 14.44
C THR A 13 -9.36 22.53 14.44
N ALA A 14 -9.27 23.16 13.26
CA ALA A 14 -9.28 24.62 13.13
C ALA A 14 -10.63 25.26 13.52
N ALA A 15 -11.74 24.53 13.31
CA ALA A 15 -13.08 24.97 13.69
C ALA A 15 -13.40 24.81 15.19
N ASP A 16 -12.56 24.07 15.93
CA ASP A 16 -12.87 23.69 17.29
C ASP A 16 -13.00 24.89 18.22
N GLY A 17 -14.17 25.02 18.86
CA GLY A 17 -14.48 26.12 19.77
C GLY A 17 -15.02 27.39 19.11
N ASN A 18 -15.06 27.47 17.78
CA ASN A 18 -15.56 28.65 17.04
C ASN A 18 -16.51 28.24 15.87
N TYR A 19 -17.34 27.20 16.07
CA TYR A 19 -18.11 26.59 14.98
C TYR A 19 -19.13 27.55 14.36
N GLU A 20 -19.88 28.28 15.20
CA GLU A 20 -20.94 29.20 14.78
C GLU A 20 -20.38 30.41 14.04
N ASP A 21 -19.34 31.07 14.60
CA ASP A 21 -18.68 32.21 13.98
C ASP A 21 -18.05 31.84 12.63
N LEU A 22 -17.39 30.66 12.57
CA LEU A 22 -16.79 30.17 11.34
C LEU A 22 -17.87 29.81 10.30
N ALA A 23 -18.98 29.19 10.72
CA ALA A 23 -20.10 28.87 9.83
C ALA A 23 -20.75 30.13 9.26
N GLN A 24 -20.95 31.17 10.08
CA GLN A 24 -21.44 32.47 9.61
C GLN A 24 -20.49 33.07 8.56
N LEU A 25 -19.19 33.14 8.88
CA LEU A 25 -18.18 33.66 7.96
C LEU A 25 -18.16 32.89 6.63
N ILE A 26 -18.27 31.56 6.69
CA ILE A 26 -18.36 30.70 5.51
C ILE A 26 -19.60 31.05 4.68
N ASN A 27 -20.76 31.18 5.30
CA ASN A 27 -22.02 31.44 4.59
C ASN A 27 -22.03 32.81 3.90
N GLU A 28 -21.43 33.82 4.53
CA GLU A 28 -21.33 35.19 4.01
C GLU A 28 -20.23 35.34 2.94
N SER A 29 -19.30 34.38 2.84
CA SER A 29 -18.15 34.44 1.92
C SER A 29 -18.30 33.47 0.76
N GLU A 30 -18.37 33.98 -0.48
CA GLU A 30 -18.34 33.12 -1.68
C GLU A 30 -17.13 32.19 -1.65
N ARG A 31 -15.93 32.71 -1.34
CA ARG A 31 -14.70 31.92 -1.22
C ARG A 31 -14.81 30.84 -0.14
N GLY A 32 -15.41 31.17 1.01
CA GLY A 32 -15.68 30.22 2.09
C GLY A 32 -16.56 29.08 1.62
N ARG A 33 -17.65 29.38 0.90
CA ARG A 33 -18.53 28.38 0.31
C ARG A 33 -17.81 27.51 -0.74
N GLN A 34 -16.93 28.08 -1.58
CA GLN A 34 -16.14 27.28 -2.54
C GLN A 34 -15.21 26.28 -1.82
N LEU A 35 -14.54 26.71 -0.74
CA LEU A 35 -13.68 25.83 0.06
C LEU A 35 -14.48 24.69 0.70
N ILE A 36 -15.65 25.00 1.26
CA ILE A 36 -16.51 23.97 1.84
C ILE A 36 -17.05 22.99 0.78
N ARG A 37 -17.38 23.45 -0.43
CA ARG A 37 -17.76 22.55 -1.53
C ARG A 37 -16.63 21.54 -1.85
N LEU A 38 -15.37 22.00 -1.91
CA LEU A 38 -14.21 21.11 -2.12
C LEU A 38 -14.03 20.11 -0.96
N ILE A 39 -14.16 20.59 0.28
CA ILE A 39 -14.05 19.75 1.49
C ILE A 39 -15.17 18.70 1.51
N ARG A 40 -16.41 19.07 1.21
CA ARG A 40 -17.56 18.15 1.14
C ARG A 40 -17.38 17.10 0.06
N ALA A 41 -16.98 17.51 -1.15
CA ALA A 41 -16.72 16.57 -2.25
C ALA A 41 -15.66 15.53 -1.86
N SER A 42 -14.57 15.97 -1.23
CA SER A 42 -13.52 15.06 -0.76
C SER A 42 -13.97 14.17 0.39
N ASN A 43 -14.67 14.72 1.38
CA ASN A 43 -15.18 13.99 2.54
C ASN A 43 -16.24 12.95 2.14
N ALA A 44 -17.05 13.24 1.12
CA ALA A 44 -18.09 12.34 0.61
C ALA A 44 -17.51 10.99 0.17
N LEU A 45 -16.26 10.94 -0.29
CA LEU A 45 -15.58 9.73 -0.75
C LEU A 45 -14.57 9.18 0.26
N ALA A 46 -14.24 9.94 1.31
CA ALA A 46 -13.19 9.60 2.26
C ALA A 46 -13.52 8.38 3.14
N SER A 47 -12.48 7.63 3.50
CA SER A 47 -12.53 6.44 4.35
C SER A 47 -11.28 6.33 5.23
N ILE A 48 -11.41 6.74 6.49
CA ILE A 48 -10.36 6.53 7.52
C ILE A 48 -10.13 5.04 7.77
N LYS A 49 -11.18 4.22 7.63
CA LYS A 49 -11.08 2.75 7.75
C LYS A 49 -10.08 2.17 6.74
N THR A 50 -10.04 2.74 5.54
CA THR A 50 -9.08 2.35 4.51
C THR A 50 -7.66 2.67 4.96
N VAL A 51 -7.40 3.87 5.50
CA VAL A 51 -6.07 4.22 6.07
C VAL A 51 -5.64 3.21 7.13
N ALA A 52 -6.55 2.88 8.06
CA ALA A 52 -6.28 1.89 9.10
C ALA A 52 -5.98 0.49 8.51
N ALA A 53 -6.72 0.07 7.49
CA ALA A 53 -6.51 -1.22 6.83
C ALA A 53 -5.14 -1.34 6.15
N PHE A 54 -4.59 -0.25 5.58
CA PHE A 54 -3.20 -0.24 5.09
C PHE A 54 -2.19 -0.42 6.23
N GLY A 55 -2.49 0.10 7.43
CA GLY A 55 -1.67 -0.12 8.62
C GLY A 55 -1.60 -1.58 9.06
N GLU A 56 -2.67 -2.35 8.85
CA GLU A 56 -2.73 -3.77 9.21
C GLU A 56 -1.80 -4.66 8.38
N LEU A 57 -1.26 -4.16 7.24
CA LEU A 57 -0.19 -4.85 6.50
C LEU A 57 1.08 -5.04 7.33
N PHE A 58 1.29 -4.18 8.34
CA PHE A 58 2.46 -4.22 9.22
C PHE A 58 2.14 -4.88 10.58
N ASN A 59 0.96 -5.47 10.74
CA ASN A 59 0.54 -6.07 11.99
C ASN A 59 1.01 -7.53 12.05
N SER A 60 1.99 -7.83 12.90
CA SER A 60 2.50 -9.20 13.08
C SER A 60 1.40 -10.20 13.47
N ALA A 61 0.46 -9.80 14.32
CA ALA A 61 -0.65 -10.66 14.73
C ALA A 61 -1.63 -10.98 13.59
N TYR A 62 -1.79 -10.06 12.62
CA TYR A 62 -2.59 -10.32 11.43
C TYR A 62 -1.97 -11.46 10.60
N TRP A 63 -0.67 -11.38 10.35
CA TRP A 63 0.05 -12.41 9.58
C TRP A 63 0.11 -13.74 10.29
N ALA A 64 0.46 -13.75 11.58
CA ALA A 64 0.47 -14.97 12.39
C ALA A 64 -0.91 -15.66 12.38
N SER A 65 -2.00 -14.87 12.38
CA SER A 65 -3.35 -15.43 12.47
C SER A 65 -4.00 -15.88 11.17
N ARG A 66 -3.48 -15.42 10.03
CA ARG A 66 -4.02 -15.72 8.70
C ARG A 66 -4.09 -17.22 8.38
N PRO A 67 -3.01 -18.02 8.55
CA PRO A 67 -3.05 -19.45 8.21
C PRO A 67 -3.84 -20.31 9.21
N TYR A 68 -4.08 -19.84 10.46
CA TYR A 68 -4.70 -20.66 11.52
C TYR A 68 -6.10 -21.19 11.18
N ARG A 69 -6.85 -20.52 10.31
CA ARG A 69 -8.20 -20.97 9.90
C ARG A 69 -8.18 -22.20 8.99
N GLY A 70 -7.00 -22.71 8.62
CA GLY A 70 -6.83 -23.96 7.88
C GLY A 70 -7.16 -23.88 6.38
N THR A 71 -7.58 -22.71 5.89
CA THR A 71 -7.93 -22.50 4.47
C THR A 71 -6.74 -22.09 3.61
N GLU A 72 -5.69 -21.52 4.22
CA GLU A 72 -4.51 -20.97 3.53
C GLU A 72 -3.21 -21.60 4.05
N THR A 73 -3.19 -22.93 4.28
CA THR A 73 -2.03 -23.64 4.85
C THR A 73 -0.75 -23.52 4.02
N HIS A 74 -0.88 -23.35 2.70
CA HIS A 74 0.25 -23.11 1.78
C HIS A 74 0.95 -21.76 2.00
N LEU A 75 0.39 -20.87 2.83
CA LEU A 75 0.98 -19.58 3.18
C LEU A 75 1.63 -19.57 4.57
N SER A 76 1.58 -20.67 5.32
CA SER A 76 2.01 -20.71 6.73
C SER A 76 3.44 -20.19 6.92
N ASP A 77 4.42 -20.76 6.21
CA ASP A 77 5.83 -20.40 6.36
C ASP A 77 6.08 -18.92 6.02
N ALA A 78 5.46 -18.42 4.93
CA ALA A 78 5.58 -17.02 4.55
C ALA A 78 4.95 -16.08 5.59
N CYS A 79 3.79 -16.46 6.14
CA CYS A 79 3.11 -15.69 7.18
C CYS A 79 3.89 -15.70 8.51
N GLU A 80 4.54 -16.80 8.84
CA GLU A 80 5.43 -16.91 10.00
C GLU A 80 6.61 -15.95 9.87
N VAL A 81 7.33 -15.99 8.74
CA VAL A 81 8.45 -15.07 8.48
C VAL A 81 8.00 -13.61 8.55
N LEU A 82 6.85 -13.26 7.96
CA LEU A 82 6.29 -11.90 8.05
C LEU A 82 5.96 -11.51 9.50
N ALA A 83 5.35 -12.41 10.27
CA ALA A 83 4.98 -12.13 11.65
C ALA A 83 6.21 -11.89 12.53
N GLU A 84 7.24 -12.73 12.40
CA GLU A 84 8.51 -12.57 13.12
C GLU A 84 9.18 -11.25 12.75
N TYR A 85 9.29 -10.96 11.45
CA TYR A 85 9.87 -9.71 10.95
C TYR A 85 9.17 -8.48 11.52
N LEU A 86 7.82 -8.47 11.47
CA LEU A 86 7.01 -7.33 11.88
C LEU A 86 6.83 -7.20 13.40
N THR A 87 7.34 -8.15 14.20
CA THR A 87 7.19 -8.09 15.67
C THR A 87 7.87 -6.86 16.28
N LYS A 88 8.91 -6.33 15.63
CA LYS A 88 9.63 -5.12 16.07
C LYS A 88 9.21 -3.85 15.32
N ASP A 89 8.18 -3.94 14.47
CA ASP A 89 7.74 -2.86 13.60
C ASP A 89 6.64 -1.99 14.23
N ASP A 90 6.87 -0.66 14.35
CA ASP A 90 5.88 0.28 14.91
C ASP A 90 4.97 0.92 13.84
N ARG A 91 5.09 0.60 12.54
CA ARG A 91 4.25 1.19 11.49
C ARG A 91 2.77 0.96 11.78
N THR A 92 2.38 -0.22 12.26
CA THR A 92 1.00 -0.48 12.71
C THR A 92 0.55 0.52 13.78
N GLY A 93 1.39 0.78 14.79
CA GLY A 93 1.14 1.77 15.84
C GLY A 93 1.02 3.19 15.28
N VAL A 94 1.93 3.58 14.39
CA VAL A 94 1.92 4.88 13.69
C VAL A 94 0.62 5.06 12.90
N PHE A 95 0.22 4.07 12.11
CA PHE A 95 -1.02 4.10 11.34
C PHE A 95 -2.26 4.21 12.25
N ARG A 96 -2.30 3.46 13.35
CA ARG A 96 -3.41 3.54 14.33
C ARG A 96 -3.49 4.92 14.98
N ARG A 97 -2.36 5.51 15.39
CA ARG A 97 -2.31 6.87 15.95
C ARG A 97 -2.74 7.91 14.92
N LEU A 98 -2.28 7.80 13.67
CA LEU A 98 -2.70 8.66 12.57
C LEU A 98 -4.21 8.57 12.32
N ALA A 99 -4.75 7.36 12.17
CA ALA A 99 -6.17 7.13 11.94
C ALA A 99 -7.03 7.69 13.08
N SER A 100 -6.58 7.55 14.33
CA SER A 100 -7.25 8.16 15.50
C SER A 100 -7.28 9.69 15.43
N ARG A 101 -6.16 10.34 15.09
CA ARG A 101 -6.11 11.81 14.92
C ARG A 101 -7.05 12.28 13.82
N LEU A 102 -7.01 11.62 12.66
CA LEU A 102 -7.90 11.91 11.53
C LEU A 102 -9.38 11.74 11.92
N ARG A 103 -9.69 10.75 12.76
CA ARG A 103 -11.07 10.48 13.22
C ARG A 103 -11.58 11.54 14.19
N VAL A 104 -10.73 12.04 15.08
CA VAL A 104 -11.07 13.18 15.96
C VAL A 104 -11.30 14.44 15.13
N ASP A 105 -10.40 14.72 14.19
CA ASP A 105 -10.54 15.86 13.28
C ASP A 105 -11.82 15.77 12.43
N ALA A 106 -12.10 14.59 11.85
CA ALA A 106 -13.31 14.36 11.07
C ALA A 106 -14.59 14.55 11.90
N LEU A 107 -14.60 14.14 13.18
CA LEU A 107 -15.75 14.37 14.07
C LEU A 107 -16.02 15.85 14.28
N LYS A 108 -14.96 16.66 14.45
CA LYS A 108 -15.09 18.13 14.55
C LYS A 108 -15.50 18.75 13.22
N LEU A 109 -14.96 18.26 12.10
CA LEU A 109 -15.35 18.68 10.76
C LEU A 109 -16.86 18.46 10.55
N HIS A 110 -17.40 17.30 10.94
CA HIS A 110 -18.83 17.05 10.83
C HIS A 110 -19.68 18.06 11.61
N ARG A 111 -19.26 18.45 12.82
CA ARG A 111 -19.96 19.50 13.58
C ARG A 111 -20.00 20.83 12.83
N LEU A 112 -18.89 21.25 12.21
CA LEU A 112 -18.87 22.45 11.36
C LEU A 112 -19.82 22.29 10.16
N LEU A 113 -19.75 21.15 9.47
CA LEU A 113 -20.58 20.88 8.30
C LEU A 113 -22.08 20.80 8.61
N ASP A 114 -22.47 20.50 9.84
CA ASP A 114 -23.88 20.53 10.25
C ASP A 114 -24.44 21.96 10.33
N LEU A 115 -23.58 22.99 10.43
CA LEU A 115 -23.96 24.40 10.49
C LEU A 115 -23.90 25.12 9.14
N VAL A 116 -23.38 24.48 8.09
CA VAL A 116 -23.20 25.06 6.76
C VAL A 116 -24.08 24.29 5.76
N PRO A 117 -24.99 24.93 5.02
CA PRO A 117 -25.82 24.25 4.03
C PRO A 117 -25.01 23.44 3.01
N ASP A 118 -25.52 22.27 2.62
CA ASP A 118 -24.94 21.47 1.56
C ASP A 118 -25.55 21.86 0.21
N GLU A 119 -24.89 22.78 -0.51
CA GLU A 119 -25.39 23.33 -1.78
C GLU A 119 -25.29 22.33 -2.95
N THR A 120 -24.36 21.36 -2.88
CA THR A 120 -24.06 20.44 -3.98
C THR A 120 -23.75 19.03 -3.46
N PRO A 121 -24.78 18.29 -2.98
CA PRO A 121 -24.60 16.90 -2.58
C PRO A 121 -24.09 16.04 -3.75
N LEU A 122 -23.19 15.11 -3.46
CA LEU A 122 -22.68 14.20 -4.49
C LEU A 122 -23.71 13.11 -4.82
N ASP A 123 -24.28 13.17 -6.01
CA ASP A 123 -25.19 12.14 -6.52
C ASP A 123 -24.49 10.78 -6.65
N GLY A 124 -25.21 9.70 -6.31
CA GLY A 124 -24.66 8.35 -6.41
C GLY A 124 -23.47 8.05 -5.49
N ARG A 125 -23.19 8.90 -4.49
CA ARG A 125 -22.06 8.79 -3.55
C ARG A 125 -21.80 7.36 -3.07
N GLU A 126 -22.84 6.64 -2.65
CA GLU A 126 -22.68 5.28 -2.12
C GLU A 126 -22.16 4.29 -3.16
N ASN A 127 -22.55 4.45 -4.43
CA ASN A 127 -22.04 3.60 -5.51
C ASN A 127 -20.54 3.86 -5.74
N VAL A 128 -20.15 5.14 -5.84
CA VAL A 128 -18.74 5.55 -6.00
C VAL A 128 -17.91 5.07 -4.80
N ARG A 129 -18.40 5.25 -3.57
CA ARG A 129 -17.74 4.76 -2.35
C ARG A 129 -17.53 3.23 -2.37
N ARG A 130 -18.51 2.46 -2.87
CA ARG A 130 -18.36 1.00 -3.01
C ARG A 130 -17.31 0.65 -4.05
N GLN A 131 -17.30 1.32 -5.20
CA GLN A 131 -16.28 1.11 -6.25
C GLN A 131 -14.88 1.41 -5.71
N ILE A 132 -14.68 2.57 -5.08
CA ILE A 132 -13.42 2.90 -4.39
C ILE A 132 -13.09 1.83 -3.35
N GLY A 133 -14.06 1.39 -2.55
CA GLY A 133 -13.88 0.34 -1.55
C GLY A 133 -13.34 -0.97 -2.13
N VAL A 134 -13.92 -1.44 -3.24
CA VAL A 134 -13.47 -2.63 -3.97
C VAL A 134 -12.05 -2.43 -4.51
N LEU A 135 -11.77 -1.29 -5.13
CA LEU A 135 -10.43 -0.97 -5.65
C LEU A 135 -9.38 -0.94 -4.53
N GLN A 136 -9.70 -0.36 -3.37
CA GLN A 136 -8.81 -0.33 -2.22
C GLN A 136 -8.58 -1.74 -1.65
N ALA A 137 -9.62 -2.57 -1.59
CA ALA A 137 -9.50 -3.96 -1.15
C ALA A 137 -8.60 -4.78 -2.10
N LEU A 138 -8.77 -4.63 -3.41
CA LEU A 138 -7.90 -5.24 -4.41
C LEU A 138 -6.46 -4.75 -4.26
N ARG A 139 -6.26 -3.45 -4.05
CA ARG A 139 -4.92 -2.90 -3.82
C ARG A 139 -4.26 -3.48 -2.57
N LEU A 140 -4.99 -3.59 -1.46
CA LEU A 140 -4.51 -4.23 -0.23
C LEU A 140 -4.14 -5.69 -0.48
N ALA A 141 -4.98 -6.44 -1.19
CA ALA A 141 -4.69 -7.84 -1.54
C ALA A 141 -3.43 -7.97 -2.41
N LEU A 142 -3.20 -7.06 -3.36
CA LEU A 142 -1.98 -7.02 -4.16
C LEU A 142 -0.74 -6.68 -3.32
N LEU A 143 -0.84 -5.75 -2.37
CA LEU A 143 0.26 -5.46 -1.44
C LEU A 143 0.57 -6.67 -0.55
N GLN A 144 -0.45 -7.35 -0.02
CA GLN A 144 -0.27 -8.59 0.74
C GLN A 144 0.38 -9.67 -0.11
N HIS A 145 -0.03 -9.81 -1.37
CA HIS A 145 0.58 -10.74 -2.30
C HIS A 145 2.07 -10.43 -2.53
N MET A 146 2.43 -9.16 -2.72
CA MET A 146 3.84 -8.76 -2.84
C MET A 146 4.65 -9.06 -1.58
N PHE A 147 4.09 -8.81 -0.38
CA PHE A 147 4.76 -9.11 0.88
C PHE A 147 5.05 -10.60 1.01
N ILE A 148 4.05 -11.45 0.75
CA ILE A 148 4.21 -12.92 0.71
C ILE A 148 5.28 -13.31 -0.30
N LYS A 149 5.19 -12.81 -1.54
CA LYS A 149 6.17 -13.16 -2.58
C LYS A 149 7.59 -12.75 -2.21
N ALA A 150 7.77 -11.58 -1.62
CA ALA A 150 9.08 -11.09 -1.20
C ALA A 150 9.71 -11.96 -0.11
N VAL A 151 8.96 -12.33 0.94
CA VAL A 151 9.50 -13.21 2.00
C VAL A 151 9.68 -14.65 1.54
N SER A 152 8.92 -15.10 0.55
CA SER A 152 9.07 -16.45 -0.01
C SER A 152 10.23 -16.59 -0.99
N VAL A 153 10.91 -15.49 -1.37
CA VAL A 153 12.16 -15.61 -2.12
C VAL A 153 13.19 -16.32 -1.24
N PRO A 154 13.91 -17.34 -1.77
CA PRO A 154 14.97 -18.01 -1.03
C PRO A 154 16.04 -17.06 -0.48
N ALA A 155 16.84 -17.53 0.48
CA ALA A 155 18.01 -16.77 0.89
C ALA A 155 19.04 -16.73 -0.25
N PHE A 156 19.71 -15.59 -0.41
CA PHE A 156 20.86 -15.44 -1.30
C PHE A 156 22.06 -14.94 -0.49
N SER A 157 23.26 -15.34 -0.92
CA SER A 157 24.52 -14.77 -0.44
C SER A 157 24.49 -13.24 -0.63
N ARG A 158 25.15 -12.48 0.26
CA ARG A 158 25.28 -11.01 0.11
C ARG A 158 26.01 -10.68 -1.19
N ALA A 159 25.28 -10.64 -2.29
CA ALA A 159 25.79 -10.21 -3.57
C ALA A 159 25.85 -8.68 -3.55
N ASN A 160 27.05 -8.11 -3.35
CA ASN A 160 27.31 -6.67 -3.40
C ASN A 160 26.68 -5.84 -2.26
N ASP A 161 26.91 -6.25 -1.00
CA ASP A 161 26.57 -5.48 0.22
C ASP A 161 25.07 -5.22 0.52
N ILE A 162 24.15 -5.81 -0.23
CA ILE A 162 22.70 -5.72 0.05
C ILE A 162 22.19 -7.02 0.66
N SER A 163 21.49 -6.91 1.80
CA SER A 163 20.90 -8.03 2.51
C SER A 163 19.47 -8.32 2.03
N ARG A 164 18.97 -9.52 2.37
CA ARG A 164 17.55 -9.86 2.17
C ARG A 164 16.63 -8.89 2.90
N ASP A 165 16.99 -8.46 4.10
CA ASP A 165 16.20 -7.52 4.90
C ASP A 165 16.11 -6.15 4.22
N ASP A 166 17.18 -5.68 3.56
CA ASP A 166 17.15 -4.44 2.79
C ASP A 166 16.15 -4.52 1.63
N VAL A 167 16.10 -5.66 0.93
CA VAL A 167 15.12 -5.91 -0.14
C VAL A 167 13.69 -5.95 0.42
N LEU A 168 13.48 -6.60 1.57
CA LEU A 168 12.19 -6.60 2.24
C LEU A 168 11.75 -5.18 2.62
N GLU A 169 12.64 -4.35 3.18
CA GLU A 169 12.31 -2.96 3.46
C GLU A 169 12.01 -2.14 2.19
N MET A 170 12.71 -2.38 1.08
CA MET A 170 12.35 -1.76 -0.20
C MET A 170 10.91 -2.13 -0.60
N VAL A 171 10.51 -3.40 -0.44
CA VAL A 171 9.14 -3.84 -0.73
C VAL A 171 8.13 -3.18 0.22
N PHE A 172 8.42 -3.16 1.53
CA PHE A 172 7.55 -2.60 2.56
C PHE A 172 7.40 -1.08 2.47
N THR A 173 8.39 -0.40 1.88
CA THR A 173 8.36 1.05 1.60
C THR A 173 7.91 1.38 0.17
N LEU A 174 7.43 0.39 -0.59
CA LEU A 174 6.94 0.50 -1.97
C LEU A 174 8.00 0.95 -2.99
N ARG A 175 9.29 0.81 -2.67
CA ARG A 175 10.41 0.92 -3.61
C ARG A 175 10.56 -0.38 -4.41
N ILE A 176 9.48 -0.76 -5.10
CA ILE A 176 9.39 -2.08 -5.73
C ILE A 176 10.38 -2.24 -6.88
N ASP A 177 10.60 -1.20 -7.69
CA ASP A 177 11.55 -1.27 -8.80
C ASP A 177 12.99 -1.52 -8.31
N ASP A 178 13.38 -0.87 -7.21
CA ASP A 178 14.68 -1.10 -6.56
C ASP A 178 14.79 -2.55 -6.07
N ALA A 179 13.75 -3.06 -5.38
CA ALA A 179 13.71 -4.44 -4.90
C ALA A 179 13.82 -5.44 -6.07
N LEU A 180 13.08 -5.22 -7.16
CA LEU A 180 13.13 -6.06 -8.36
C LEU A 180 14.51 -6.05 -9.01
N ALA A 181 15.19 -4.89 -9.07
CA ALA A 181 16.54 -4.80 -9.59
C ALA A 181 17.53 -5.62 -8.74
N GLN A 182 17.43 -5.55 -7.41
CA GLN A 182 18.28 -6.35 -6.52
C GLN A 182 17.98 -7.85 -6.63
N LEU A 183 16.71 -8.23 -6.66
CA LEU A 183 16.30 -9.64 -6.81
C LEU A 183 16.75 -10.23 -8.15
N ARG A 184 16.66 -9.49 -9.25
CA ARG A 184 17.13 -9.96 -10.57
C ARG A 184 18.65 -10.07 -10.65
N ARG A 185 19.37 -9.23 -9.89
CA ARG A 185 20.83 -9.32 -9.75
C ARG A 185 21.26 -10.49 -8.87
N ALA A 186 20.47 -10.84 -7.85
CA ALA A 186 20.70 -11.99 -6.99
C ALA A 186 20.32 -13.32 -7.66
N TYR A 187 19.30 -13.30 -8.52
CA TYR A 187 18.79 -14.46 -9.29
C TYR A 187 18.79 -14.21 -10.81
N PRO A 188 19.96 -13.95 -11.40
CA PRO A 188 20.14 -13.76 -12.85
C PRO A 188 19.78 -15.02 -13.64
N THR A 189 19.06 -14.84 -14.75
CA THR A 189 18.65 -15.94 -15.65
C THR A 189 19.43 -15.94 -16.97
N SER A 190 20.41 -15.05 -17.12
CA SER A 190 21.28 -14.94 -18.28
C SER A 190 22.70 -14.74 -17.80
N PHE A 191 23.59 -15.66 -18.17
CA PHE A 191 25.01 -15.63 -17.85
C PHE A 191 25.82 -16.14 -19.03
N PRO A 192 27.11 -15.77 -19.10
CA PRO A 192 28.04 -16.40 -20.02
C PRO A 192 28.10 -17.91 -19.75
N GLN A 193 27.80 -18.71 -20.76
CA GLN A 193 27.95 -20.17 -20.72
C GLN A 193 29.38 -20.57 -21.11
N PRO A 194 29.86 -21.76 -20.72
CA PRO A 194 31.17 -22.25 -21.15
C PRO A 194 31.36 -22.21 -22.68
N GLY A 195 30.29 -22.47 -23.44
CA GLY A 195 30.28 -22.37 -24.91
C GLY A 195 30.36 -20.94 -25.47
N ASP A 196 30.21 -19.91 -24.63
CA ASP A 196 30.46 -18.50 -25.00
C ASP A 196 31.95 -18.15 -24.96
N PHE A 197 32.80 -19.07 -24.47
CA PHE A 197 34.25 -18.92 -24.39
C PHE A 197 34.96 -19.95 -25.28
N ALA A 198 36.05 -19.55 -25.92
CA ALA A 198 36.93 -20.44 -26.68
C ALA A 198 37.87 -21.21 -25.73
N VAL A 199 37.30 -22.13 -24.94
CA VAL A 199 38.03 -22.98 -24.00
C VAL A 199 37.81 -24.44 -24.40
N ASP A 200 38.90 -25.13 -24.77
CA ASP A 200 38.88 -26.52 -25.22
C ASP A 200 39.04 -27.54 -24.08
N GLU A 201 39.24 -27.06 -22.84
CA GLU A 201 39.44 -27.91 -21.66
C GLU A 201 38.11 -28.44 -21.13
N PRO A 202 37.99 -29.77 -20.92
CA PRO A 202 36.77 -30.37 -20.39
C PRO A 202 36.51 -29.89 -18.95
N SER A 203 35.28 -29.48 -18.66
CA SER A 203 34.83 -29.14 -17.30
C SER A 203 34.49 -30.40 -16.51
N ASP A 204 35.17 -30.61 -15.38
CA ASP A 204 34.82 -31.64 -14.39
C ASP A 204 33.71 -31.17 -13.41
N TYR A 205 33.27 -29.92 -13.54
CA TYR A 205 32.19 -29.37 -12.72
C TYR A 205 30.84 -29.78 -13.30
N PRO A 206 29.91 -30.35 -12.50
CA PRO A 206 28.58 -30.69 -13.00
C PRO A 206 27.87 -29.42 -13.47
N ASP A 207 27.28 -29.48 -14.66
CA ASP A 207 26.43 -28.41 -15.21
C ASP A 207 25.17 -28.25 -14.33
N GLY A 208 25.31 -27.55 -13.21
CA GLY A 208 24.26 -27.41 -12.19
C GLY A 208 23.36 -26.20 -12.39
N ASP A 209 22.04 -26.48 -12.49
CA ASP A 209 20.89 -25.68 -12.03
C ASP A 209 20.59 -24.29 -12.62
N ASN A 210 20.69 -24.12 -13.95
CA ASN A 210 20.07 -22.96 -14.64
C ASN A 210 18.53 -22.92 -14.54
N GLU A 211 17.89 -24.06 -14.30
CA GLU A 211 16.43 -24.15 -14.11
C GLU A 211 15.98 -23.52 -12.77
N GLY A 212 16.83 -23.54 -11.73
CA GLY A 212 16.50 -23.08 -10.39
C GLY A 212 16.22 -21.58 -10.30
N TYR A 213 17.09 -20.75 -10.88
CA TYR A 213 16.89 -19.29 -10.90
C TYR A 213 15.75 -18.85 -11.81
N THR A 214 15.54 -19.58 -12.92
CA THR A 214 14.40 -19.37 -13.80
C THR A 214 13.08 -19.64 -13.06
N ALA A 215 13.01 -20.72 -12.28
CA ALA A 215 11.86 -21.02 -11.42
C ALA A 215 11.64 -19.94 -10.36
N ILE A 216 12.69 -19.49 -9.65
CA ILE A 216 12.58 -18.42 -8.64
C ILE A 216 12.02 -17.13 -9.26
N ARG A 217 12.51 -16.76 -10.45
CA ARG A 217 12.03 -15.56 -11.15
C ARG A 217 10.54 -15.68 -11.50
N ARG A 218 10.14 -16.80 -12.09
CA ARG A 218 8.74 -17.10 -12.46
C ARG A 218 7.81 -17.13 -11.26
N ASP A 219 8.23 -17.72 -10.15
CA ASP A 219 7.37 -18.05 -9.02
C ASP A 219 7.27 -16.93 -7.99
N TYR A 220 8.28 -16.05 -7.92
CA TYR A 220 8.35 -14.98 -6.92
C TYR A 220 8.56 -13.57 -7.49
N ILE A 221 9.53 -13.39 -8.39
CA ILE A 221 9.94 -12.04 -8.87
C ILE A 221 8.93 -11.46 -9.87
N ASP A 222 8.57 -12.21 -10.91
CA ASP A 222 7.64 -11.73 -11.93
C ASP A 222 6.20 -11.52 -11.40
N PRO A 223 5.66 -12.36 -10.49
CA PRO A 223 4.39 -12.07 -9.82
C PRO A 223 4.43 -10.78 -9.00
N LEU A 224 5.57 -10.48 -8.36
CA LEU A 224 5.74 -9.25 -7.58
C LEU A 224 5.68 -8.02 -8.49
N GLU A 225 6.37 -8.05 -9.63
CA GLU A 225 6.30 -6.99 -10.65
C GLU A 225 4.88 -6.80 -11.21
N ARG A 226 4.20 -7.90 -11.56
CA ARG A 226 2.82 -7.83 -12.06
C ARG A 226 1.87 -7.22 -11.02
N ALA A 227 2.00 -7.64 -9.76
CA ALA A 227 1.17 -7.11 -8.67
C ALA A 227 1.42 -5.62 -8.45
N TYR A 228 2.67 -5.16 -8.56
CA TYR A 228 3.01 -3.75 -8.48
C TYR A 228 2.37 -2.93 -9.61
N GLY A 229 2.51 -3.38 -10.87
CA GLY A 229 1.90 -2.72 -12.03
C GLY A 229 0.37 -2.61 -11.90
N LEU A 230 -0.31 -3.65 -11.40
CA LEU A 230 -1.75 -3.59 -11.11
C LEU A 230 -2.08 -2.61 -9.98
N SER A 231 -1.28 -2.59 -8.90
CA SER A 231 -1.46 -1.67 -7.77
C SER A 231 -1.37 -0.20 -8.21
N LEU A 232 -0.44 0.13 -9.13
CA LEU A 232 -0.33 1.46 -9.72
C LEU A 232 -1.57 1.82 -10.54
N ARG A 233 -2.02 0.93 -11.43
CA ARG A 233 -3.23 1.14 -12.26
C ARG A 233 -4.48 1.37 -11.41
N ILE A 234 -4.65 0.59 -10.34
CA ILE A 234 -5.75 0.81 -9.38
C ILE A 234 -5.56 2.14 -8.65
N GLY A 235 -4.33 2.52 -8.30
CA GLY A 235 -4.01 3.84 -7.75
C GLY A 235 -4.53 4.98 -8.63
N THR A 236 -4.27 4.93 -9.93
CA THR A 236 -4.79 5.89 -10.91
C THR A 236 -6.31 5.86 -11.01
N ALA A 237 -6.93 4.66 -11.05
CA ALA A 237 -8.37 4.54 -11.09
C ALA A 237 -9.04 5.19 -9.86
N ILE A 238 -8.48 4.97 -8.66
CA ILE A 238 -8.95 5.62 -7.44
C ILE A 238 -8.77 7.14 -7.53
N ALA A 239 -7.63 7.63 -8.02
CA ALA A 239 -7.38 9.07 -8.16
C ALA A 239 -8.41 9.75 -9.07
N ASN A 240 -8.80 9.09 -10.16
CA ASN A 240 -9.85 9.56 -11.07
C ASN A 240 -11.21 9.69 -10.36
N GLU A 241 -11.58 8.75 -9.50
CA GLU A 241 -12.83 8.86 -8.71
C GLU A 241 -12.82 10.04 -7.74
N PHE A 242 -11.64 10.46 -7.26
CA PHE A 242 -11.48 11.67 -6.43
C PHE A 242 -11.35 12.95 -7.25
N GLY A 243 -11.35 12.89 -8.59
CA GLY A 243 -11.08 14.05 -9.45
C GLY A 243 -9.65 14.59 -9.34
N ALA A 244 -8.72 13.79 -8.82
CA ALA A 244 -7.32 14.15 -8.66
C ALA A 244 -6.57 13.87 -9.97
N HIS A 245 -6.54 14.86 -10.86
CA HIS A 245 -5.81 14.79 -12.12
C HIS A 245 -4.38 15.30 -11.93
N GLY A 246 -3.38 14.47 -12.27
CA GLY A 246 -1.95 14.77 -12.16
C GLY A 246 -1.08 13.59 -12.56
#